data_AF-A0A2L2X865-F1
#
_entry.id   AF-A0A2L2X865-F1
#
_cell.length_a   1.000
_cell.length_b   1.000
_cell.length_c   1.000
_cell.angle_alpha   90.00
_cell.angle_beta   90.00
_cell.angle_gamma   90.00
#
_symmetry.space_group_name_H-M   'P 1'
#
loop_
_entity.id
_entity.type
_entity.pdbx_description
1 polymer ?
#
loop_
_entity_poly.entity_id
_entity_poly.type
_entity_poly.pdbx_seq_one_letter_code
_entity_poly.pdbx_strand_id
1 'polypeptide(L)'
;MLNGPSFAGTYKFSTQNNNPLEKFTAAVDYFDDELWLEDSRVQSYYNFSQKPGEPEVATFVVPDELDYKVEQRLAALGINFKKFSDNELFSEEAIKARTIVPEFRTAQGWKLAELKADKFNELYRKEGVSGCYIGDKGNVQSTELFEEFREYLKSGQKIDAPQVSLCELDDRLRIGFSDGRHRYAFMRDELSFEKIPVALDSTSLALAKKYELI
;
A
#
# COMPACT_ATOMS: atom_id res chain seq x y z
N MET A 1 -1.32 -12.48 23.72
CA MET A 1 -1.66 -11.59 22.59
C MET A 1 -1.05 -10.25 22.90
N LEU A 2 0.04 -9.90 22.21
CA LEU A 2 0.53 -8.52 22.19
C LEU A 2 -0.36 -7.81 21.17
N ASN A 3 -1.21 -6.89 21.64
CA ASN A 3 -1.85 -5.96 20.72
C ASN A 3 -0.72 -5.19 20.03
N GLY A 4 -0.58 -5.36 18.71
CA GLY A 4 0.32 -4.54 17.93
C GLY A 4 -0.02 -3.06 18.15
N PRO A 5 0.96 -2.15 18.03
CA PRO A 5 0.69 -0.73 18.14
C PRO A 5 -0.38 -0.33 17.11
N SER A 6 -1.48 0.20 17.61
CA SER A 6 -2.44 0.93 16.77
C SER A 6 -1.81 2.27 16.38
N PHE A 7 -2.05 2.73 15.15
CA PHE A 7 -1.59 4.05 14.69
C PHE A 7 -2.81 4.90 14.36
N ALA A 8 -3.03 5.97 15.11
CA ALA A 8 -4.33 6.67 15.11
C ALA A 8 -4.48 7.67 13.97
N GLY A 9 -3.40 7.97 13.27
CA GLY A 9 -3.45 8.96 12.21
C GLY A 9 -2.23 8.93 11.30
N THR A 10 -2.53 8.96 10.00
CA THR A 10 -1.58 9.47 9.03
C THR A 10 -1.89 10.94 8.78
N TYR A 11 -0.92 11.80 9.06
CA TYR A 11 -1.03 13.23 8.90
C TYR A 11 -0.34 13.64 7.61
N LYS A 12 -1.03 14.37 6.76
CA LYS A 12 -0.46 14.93 5.53
C LYS A 12 -0.68 16.43 5.47
N PHE A 13 0.38 17.14 5.20
CA PHE A 13 0.35 18.56 4.91
C PHE A 13 1.42 18.90 3.87
N SER A 14 1.29 20.07 3.27
CA SER A 14 2.15 20.51 2.18
C SER A 14 2.42 22.00 2.29
N THR A 15 3.38 22.56 1.56
CA THR A 15 3.56 24.03 1.42
C THR A 15 2.43 24.72 0.63
N GLN A 16 1.47 23.95 0.13
CA GLN A 16 0.16 24.42 -0.33
C GLN A 16 -0.88 24.47 0.81
N ASN A 17 -2.11 24.87 0.52
CA ASN A 17 -3.22 24.94 1.48
C ASN A 17 -2.96 25.90 2.66
N ASN A 18 -2.45 27.10 2.37
CA ASN A 18 -2.16 28.15 3.37
C ASN A 18 -1.14 27.75 4.44
N ASN A 19 -0.25 26.81 4.14
CA ASN A 19 0.90 26.49 4.96
C ASN A 19 2.16 27.14 4.34
N PRO A 20 2.52 28.38 4.70
CA PRO A 20 3.78 28.98 4.27
C PRO A 20 4.97 28.10 4.68
N LEU A 21 6.05 28.16 3.89
CA LEU A 21 7.24 27.32 4.05
C LEU A 21 7.78 27.32 5.48
N GLU A 22 7.83 28.48 6.15
CA GLU A 22 8.27 28.60 7.55
C GLU A 22 7.47 27.71 8.51
N LYS A 23 6.14 27.70 8.39
CA LYS A 23 5.28 26.84 9.22
C LYS A 23 5.44 25.38 8.87
N PHE A 24 5.56 25.08 7.56
CA PHE A 24 5.80 23.72 7.09
C PHE A 24 7.09 23.16 7.68
N THR A 25 8.19 23.92 7.60
CA THR A 25 9.48 23.56 8.20
C THR A 25 9.36 23.37 9.71
N ALA A 26 8.73 24.30 10.44
CA ALA A 26 8.54 24.17 11.88
C ALA A 26 7.72 22.92 12.27
N ALA A 27 6.76 22.52 11.43
CA ALA A 27 6.02 21.28 11.65
C ALA A 27 6.90 20.06 11.36
N VAL A 28 7.69 20.06 10.29
CA VAL A 28 8.65 18.99 9.98
C VAL A 28 9.68 18.82 11.10
N ASP A 29 10.29 19.92 11.56
CA ASP A 29 11.27 19.92 12.65
C ASP A 29 10.66 19.35 13.94
N TYR A 30 9.40 19.67 14.24
CA TYR A 30 8.69 19.06 15.39
C TYR A 30 8.63 17.53 15.28
N PHE A 31 8.38 16.98 14.09
CA PHE A 31 8.35 15.54 13.92
C PHE A 31 9.74 14.90 14.00
N ASP A 32 10.73 15.48 13.32
CA ASP A 32 12.07 14.89 13.22
C ASP A 32 12.92 15.10 14.48
N ASP A 33 12.81 16.26 15.14
CA ASP A 33 13.66 16.63 16.27
C ASP A 33 12.98 16.42 17.63
N GLU A 34 11.65 16.49 17.72
CA GLU A 34 10.94 16.31 19.00
C GLU A 34 10.29 14.92 19.09
N LEU A 35 9.38 14.60 18.16
CA LEU A 35 8.58 13.37 18.24
C LEU A 35 9.37 12.09 17.92
N TRP A 36 10.23 12.11 16.90
CA TRP A 36 11.01 10.94 16.55
C TRP A 36 12.00 10.54 17.65
N LEU A 37 12.54 11.51 18.38
CA LEU A 37 13.38 11.25 19.56
C LEU A 37 12.58 10.70 20.75
N GLU A 38 11.30 11.05 20.86
CA GLU A 38 10.40 10.56 21.90
C GLU A 38 9.91 9.13 21.60
N ASP A 39 9.64 8.82 20.34
CA ASP A 39 9.13 7.53 19.90
C ASP A 39 9.61 7.15 18.50
N SER A 40 10.46 6.12 18.43
CA SER A 40 11.04 5.61 17.18
C SER A 40 10.02 4.95 16.25
N ARG A 41 8.77 4.76 16.69
CA ARG A 41 7.65 4.28 15.85
C ARG A 41 7.08 5.38 14.95
N VAL A 42 7.40 6.65 15.19
CA VAL A 42 7.03 7.74 14.30
C VAL A 42 7.76 7.56 12.97
N GLN A 43 7.00 7.54 11.87
CA GLN A 43 7.56 7.46 10.52
C GLN A 43 7.30 8.75 9.76
N SER A 44 8.34 9.30 9.15
CA SER A 44 8.27 10.50 8.31
C SER A 44 8.57 10.18 6.85
N TYR A 45 7.78 10.77 5.96
CA TYR A 45 7.95 10.64 4.52
C TYR A 45 7.86 12.01 3.87
N TYR A 46 8.92 12.35 3.14
CA TYR A 46 9.04 13.64 2.49
C TYR A 46 9.05 13.50 0.98
N ASN A 47 8.25 14.32 0.32
CA ASN A 47 8.35 14.55 -1.11
C ASN A 47 8.71 16.01 -1.33
N PHE A 48 10.02 16.28 -1.37
CA PHE A 48 10.57 17.58 -1.67
C PHE A 48 10.72 17.72 -3.19
N SER A 49 9.97 18.64 -3.81
CA SER A 49 10.18 18.95 -5.21
C SER A 49 11.36 19.89 -5.37
N GLN A 50 12.30 19.56 -6.26
CA GLN A 50 13.39 20.46 -6.65
C GLN A 50 12.96 21.51 -7.67
N LYS A 51 11.71 21.46 -8.15
CA LYS A 51 11.20 22.41 -9.15
C LYS A 51 10.58 23.63 -8.47
N PRO A 52 10.97 24.85 -8.87
CA PRO A 52 10.37 26.07 -8.34
C PRO A 52 8.84 26.06 -8.51
N GLY A 53 8.12 26.26 -7.41
CA GLY A 53 6.66 26.36 -7.39
C GLY A 53 5.89 25.05 -7.26
N GLU A 54 6.56 23.90 -7.26
CA GLU A 54 5.91 22.64 -6.87
C GLU A 54 5.81 22.54 -5.34
N PRO A 55 4.71 21.99 -4.79
CA PRO A 55 4.53 21.85 -3.36
C PRO A 55 5.51 20.84 -2.78
N GLU A 56 6.03 21.17 -1.60
CA GLU A 56 6.65 20.18 -0.72
C GLU A 56 5.54 19.50 0.08
N VAL A 57 5.63 18.19 0.26
CA VAL A 57 4.62 17.40 0.96
C VAL A 57 5.31 16.57 2.03
N ALA A 58 4.79 16.64 3.25
CA ALA A 58 5.20 15.79 4.34
C ALA A 58 4.04 14.87 4.76
N THR A 59 4.37 13.62 5.06
CA THR A 59 3.43 12.65 5.60
C THR A 59 4.04 11.97 6.81
N PHE A 60 3.30 11.96 7.91
CA PHE A 60 3.72 11.40 9.18
C PHE A 60 2.74 10.33 9.63
N VAL A 61 3.26 9.21 10.08
CA VAL A 61 2.48 8.17 10.73
C VAL A 61 2.88 8.13 12.19
N VAL A 62 1.89 8.29 13.06
CA VAL A 62 2.10 8.43 14.50
C VAL A 62 1.31 7.38 15.28
N PRO A 63 1.89 6.83 16.36
CA PRO A 63 1.17 5.98 17.30
C PRO A 63 -0.05 6.67 17.91
N ASP A 64 -1.07 5.88 18.29
CA ASP A 64 -2.28 6.36 18.96
C ASP A 64 -2.00 7.27 20.15
N GLU A 65 -0.94 6.97 20.91
CA GLU A 65 -0.62 7.70 22.13
C GLU A 65 -0.15 9.14 21.86
N LEU A 66 0.30 9.44 20.63
CA LEU A 66 0.84 10.74 20.23
C LEU A 66 -0.13 11.56 19.39
N ASP A 67 -1.24 10.95 18.97
CA ASP A 67 -2.27 11.52 18.08
C ASP A 67 -2.77 12.90 18.53
N TYR A 68 -3.22 12.98 19.78
CA TYR A 68 -3.72 14.24 20.36
C TYR A 68 -2.63 15.30 20.48
N LYS A 69 -1.41 14.90 20.84
CA LYS A 69 -0.26 15.81 20.97
C LYS A 69 0.11 16.42 19.61
N VAL A 70 0.10 15.60 18.57
CA VAL A 70 0.36 16.01 17.18
C VAL A 70 -0.70 17.00 16.71
N GLU A 71 -1.99 16.72 16.91
CA GLU A 71 -3.07 17.63 16.52
C GLU A 71 -2.95 19.00 17.21
N GLN A 72 -2.69 19.00 18.53
CA GLN A 72 -2.48 20.24 19.27
C GLN A 72 -1.30 21.05 18.73
N ARG A 73 -0.20 20.38 18.41
CA ARG A 73 1.00 21.07 17.90
C ARG A 73 0.78 21.63 16.51
N LEU A 74 0.21 20.85 15.59
CA LEU A 74 -0.11 21.32 14.24
C LEU A 74 -1.11 22.48 14.27
N ALA A 75 -2.11 22.42 15.15
CA ALA A 75 -3.05 23.51 15.37
C ALA A 75 -2.35 24.76 15.94
N ALA A 76 -1.44 24.62 16.89
CA ALA A 76 -0.67 25.73 17.47
C ALA A 76 0.25 26.41 16.44
N LEU A 77 0.81 25.63 15.51
CA LEU A 77 1.56 26.16 14.36
C LEU A 77 0.65 26.79 13.30
N GLY A 78 -0.66 26.58 13.39
CA GLY A 78 -1.64 26.99 12.39
C GLY A 78 -1.39 26.33 11.05
N ILE A 79 -1.06 25.03 11.07
CA ILE A 79 -0.94 24.16 9.89
C ILE A 79 -2.32 23.61 9.54
N ASN A 80 -2.71 23.74 8.28
CA ASN A 80 -3.81 22.98 7.70
C ASN A 80 -3.28 21.61 7.29
N PHE A 81 -3.78 20.57 7.94
CA PHE A 81 -3.43 19.18 7.66
C PHE A 81 -4.68 18.36 7.32
N LYS A 82 -4.46 17.28 6.58
CA LYS A 82 -5.42 16.18 6.46
C LYS A 82 -4.95 15.05 7.37
N LYS A 83 -5.80 14.63 8.29
CA LYS A 83 -5.66 13.36 9.01
C LYS A 83 -6.43 12.30 8.23
N PHE A 84 -5.76 11.19 7.92
CA PHE A 84 -6.41 10.02 7.35
C PHE A 84 -6.72 9.05 8.49
N SER A 85 -7.96 8.57 8.51
CA SER A 85 -8.30 7.39 9.31
C SER A 85 -7.78 6.12 8.64
N ASP A 86 -7.58 5.06 9.43
CA ASP A 86 -7.25 3.72 8.90
C ASP A 86 -8.24 3.31 7.80
N ASN A 87 -9.55 3.55 7.99
CA ASN A 87 -10.55 3.21 6.99
C ASN A 87 -10.33 3.92 5.63
N GLU A 88 -9.80 5.15 5.62
CA GLU A 88 -9.51 5.84 4.35
C GLU A 88 -8.29 5.25 3.65
N LEU A 89 -7.23 4.88 4.38
CA LEU A 89 -6.02 4.30 3.78
C LEU A 89 -6.24 2.87 3.29
N PHE A 90 -7.12 2.13 3.95
CA PHE A 90 -7.44 0.74 3.63
C PHE A 90 -8.56 0.60 2.59
N SER A 91 -9.15 1.71 2.16
CA SER A 91 -10.13 1.72 1.07
C SER A 91 -9.55 1.16 -0.22
N GLU A 92 -10.41 0.55 -1.04
CA GLU A 92 -10.04 -0.01 -2.33
C GLU A 92 -9.43 1.05 -3.24
N GLU A 93 -10.02 2.25 -3.26
CA GLU A 93 -9.54 3.39 -4.03
C GLU A 93 -8.15 3.85 -3.58
N ALA A 94 -7.91 3.95 -2.26
CA ALA A 94 -6.62 4.41 -1.74
C ALA A 94 -5.50 3.40 -2.00
N ILE A 95 -5.78 2.10 -1.86
CA ILE A 95 -4.80 1.05 -2.15
C ILE A 95 -4.51 1.00 -3.64
N LYS A 96 -5.53 1.05 -4.51
CA LYS A 96 -5.34 1.10 -5.97
C LYS A 96 -4.54 2.33 -6.41
N ALA A 97 -4.82 3.51 -5.85
CA ALA A 97 -4.10 4.74 -6.16
C ALA A 97 -2.61 4.68 -5.78
N ARG A 98 -2.27 3.92 -4.73
CA ARG A 98 -0.89 3.69 -4.30
C ARG A 98 -0.23 2.50 -5.00
N THR A 99 -0.99 1.65 -5.68
CA THR A 99 -0.45 0.43 -6.29
C THR A 99 0.30 0.74 -7.57
N ILE A 100 1.56 0.31 -7.65
CA ILE A 100 2.45 0.57 -8.78
C ILE A 100 3.06 -0.71 -9.34
N VAL A 101 3.48 -0.66 -10.60
CA VAL A 101 4.42 -1.64 -11.15
C VAL A 101 5.83 -1.16 -10.86
N PRO A 102 6.70 -1.95 -10.19
CA PRO A 102 8.08 -1.55 -9.91
C PRO A 102 8.80 -1.09 -11.19
N GLU A 103 9.70 -0.11 -11.09
CA GLU A 103 10.36 0.50 -12.26
C GLU A 103 11.10 -0.54 -13.12
N PHE A 104 11.81 -1.48 -12.48
CA PHE A 104 12.52 -2.56 -13.20
C PHE A 104 11.56 -3.49 -13.96
N ARG A 105 10.32 -3.69 -13.48
CA ARG A 105 9.28 -4.46 -14.17
C ARG A 105 8.65 -3.65 -15.29
N THR A 106 8.42 -2.36 -15.07
CA THR A 106 7.94 -1.44 -16.10
C THR A 106 8.91 -1.42 -17.28
N ALA A 107 10.23 -1.39 -17.03
CA ALA A 107 11.27 -1.50 -18.05
C ALA A 107 11.23 -2.83 -18.83
N GLN A 108 10.72 -3.90 -18.21
CA GLN A 108 10.48 -5.21 -18.85
C GLN A 108 9.12 -5.30 -19.55
N GLY A 109 8.36 -4.20 -19.62
CA GLY A 109 7.06 -4.14 -20.29
C GLY A 109 5.87 -4.66 -19.47
N TRP A 110 6.04 -4.87 -18.15
CA TRP A 110 4.94 -5.23 -17.26
C TRP A 110 3.96 -4.07 -17.13
N LYS A 111 2.68 -4.39 -16.98
CA LYS A 111 1.59 -3.42 -16.89
C LYS A 111 0.68 -3.73 -15.71
N LEU A 112 0.11 -2.67 -15.14
CA LEU A 112 -0.92 -2.78 -14.13
C LEU A 112 -2.24 -3.20 -14.80
N ALA A 113 -2.93 -4.16 -14.19
CA ALA A 113 -4.26 -4.61 -14.58
C ALA A 113 -5.07 -5.00 -13.33
N GLU A 114 -6.39 -5.11 -13.46
CA GLU A 114 -7.28 -5.47 -12.35
C GLU A 114 -7.87 -6.86 -12.57
N LEU A 115 -7.47 -7.84 -11.74
CA LEU A 115 -8.02 -9.18 -11.80
C LEU A 115 -9.34 -9.28 -11.03
N LYS A 116 -10.34 -9.91 -11.63
CA LYS A 116 -11.58 -10.35 -10.96
C LYS A 116 -11.22 -11.39 -9.90
N ALA A 117 -11.29 -11.00 -8.63
CA ALA A 117 -10.72 -11.75 -7.52
C ALA A 117 -11.30 -13.17 -7.42
N ASP A 118 -12.62 -13.32 -7.50
CA ASP A 118 -13.28 -14.62 -7.40
C ASP A 118 -12.88 -15.57 -8.52
N LYS A 119 -12.95 -15.10 -9.77
CA LYS A 119 -12.63 -15.92 -10.95
C LYS A 119 -11.15 -16.31 -10.97
N PHE A 120 -10.27 -15.36 -10.63
CA PHE A 120 -8.85 -15.66 -10.52
C PHE A 120 -8.58 -16.64 -9.37
N ASN A 121 -9.22 -16.45 -8.21
CA ASN A 121 -9.03 -17.31 -7.05
C ASN A 121 -9.44 -18.76 -7.33
N GLU A 122 -10.58 -18.96 -8.01
CA GLU A 122 -11.04 -20.28 -8.42
C GLU A 122 -10.03 -20.98 -9.33
N LEU A 123 -9.51 -20.27 -10.33
CA LEU A 123 -8.48 -20.82 -11.22
C LEU A 123 -7.15 -21.03 -10.49
N TYR A 124 -6.74 -20.11 -9.61
CA TYR A 124 -5.48 -20.23 -8.88
C TYR A 124 -5.49 -21.43 -7.92
N ARG A 125 -6.66 -21.72 -7.33
CA ARG A 125 -6.86 -22.91 -6.50
C ARG A 125 -6.68 -24.22 -7.30
N LYS A 126 -7.09 -24.23 -8.57
CA LYS A 126 -7.07 -25.42 -9.44
C LYS A 126 -5.75 -25.59 -10.20
N GLU A 127 -5.25 -24.48 -10.74
CA GLU A 127 -4.16 -24.41 -11.72
C GLU A 127 -2.90 -23.73 -11.17
N GLY A 128 -2.92 -23.34 -9.90
CA GLY A 128 -1.78 -22.79 -9.20
C GLY A 128 -0.65 -23.80 -9.07
N VAL A 129 0.59 -23.31 -9.05
CA VAL A 129 1.75 -24.13 -8.73
C VAL A 129 1.58 -24.73 -7.33
N SER A 130 1.82 -26.04 -7.19
CA SER A 130 1.64 -26.77 -5.94
C SER A 130 2.32 -26.07 -4.76
N GLY A 131 1.60 -25.93 -3.64
CA GLY A 131 2.09 -25.27 -2.43
C GLY A 131 2.19 -23.73 -2.52
N CYS A 132 1.84 -23.11 -3.65
CA CYS A 132 1.88 -21.65 -3.81
C CYS A 132 0.52 -20.98 -3.57
N TYR A 133 -0.58 -21.72 -3.73
CA TYR A 133 -1.93 -21.20 -3.44
C TYR A 133 -2.08 -20.88 -1.95
N ILE A 134 -2.44 -19.63 -1.65
CA ILE A 134 -2.77 -19.20 -0.30
C ILE A 134 -4.29 -19.33 -0.16
N GLY A 135 -4.69 -20.32 0.64
CA GLY A 135 -6.08 -20.58 0.96
C GLY A 135 -6.80 -19.40 1.60
N ASP A 136 -8.10 -19.52 1.74
CA ASP A 136 -8.94 -18.49 2.35
C ASP A 136 -8.47 -18.30 3.81
N LYS A 137 -8.14 -17.06 4.20
CA LYS A 137 -7.51 -16.66 5.49
C LYS A 137 -6.05 -17.10 5.66
N GLY A 138 -5.43 -17.65 4.62
CA GLY A 138 -4.04 -18.09 4.64
C GLY A 138 -3.71 -19.21 5.63
N ASN A 139 -2.43 -19.33 5.98
CA ASN A 139 -1.91 -20.20 7.03
C ASN A 139 -1.19 -19.34 8.11
N VAL A 140 -0.64 -19.96 9.15
CA VAL A 140 0.07 -19.24 10.24
C VAL A 140 1.16 -18.29 9.71
N GLN A 141 1.93 -18.72 8.71
CA GLN A 141 2.94 -17.87 8.08
C GLN A 141 2.31 -16.71 7.29
N SER A 142 1.15 -16.93 6.68
CA SER A 142 0.42 -15.88 5.96
C SER A 142 -0.15 -14.84 6.92
N THR A 143 -0.58 -15.23 8.12
CA THR A 143 -1.12 -14.27 9.11
C THR A 143 -0.08 -13.28 9.59
N GLU A 144 1.17 -13.70 9.79
CA GLU A 144 2.26 -12.77 10.13
C GLU A 144 2.52 -11.77 9.01
N LEU A 145 2.58 -12.24 7.77
CA LEU A 145 2.76 -11.39 6.59
C LEU A 145 1.57 -10.48 6.31
N PHE A 146 0.36 -10.88 6.72
CA PHE A 146 -0.84 -10.07 6.64
C PHE A 146 -0.76 -8.91 7.62
N GLU A 147 -0.32 -9.15 8.85
CA GLU A 147 -0.13 -8.08 9.83
C GLU A 147 1.00 -7.14 9.42
N GLU A 148 2.14 -7.65 8.92
CA GLU A 148 3.19 -6.79 8.36
C GLU A 148 2.67 -5.92 7.21
N PHE A 149 1.87 -6.48 6.32
CA PHE A 149 1.29 -5.72 5.21
C PHE A 149 0.23 -4.73 5.70
N ARG A 150 -0.59 -5.10 6.70
CA ARG A 150 -1.55 -4.20 7.36
C ARG A 150 -0.82 -3.00 7.95
N GLU A 151 0.25 -3.22 8.70
CA GLU A 151 1.07 -2.13 9.24
C GLU A 151 1.71 -1.29 8.14
N TYR A 152 2.21 -1.93 7.09
CA TYR A 152 2.73 -1.22 5.92
C TYR A 152 1.68 -0.32 5.26
N LEU A 153 0.42 -0.76 5.16
CA LEU A 153 -0.65 0.01 4.52
C LEU A 153 -0.96 1.32 5.25
N LYS A 154 -0.64 1.42 6.54
CA LYS A 154 -0.81 2.65 7.33
C LYS A 154 0.15 3.75 6.89
N SER A 155 1.32 3.43 6.33
CA SER A 155 2.34 4.43 6.02
C SER A 155 2.91 4.39 4.60
N GLY A 156 2.79 3.25 3.92
CA GLY A 156 3.37 3.02 2.61
C GLY A 156 2.79 3.96 1.55
N GLN A 157 3.65 4.73 0.88
CA GLN A 157 3.21 5.62 -0.20
C GLN A 157 2.99 4.90 -1.54
N LYS A 158 3.70 3.80 -1.76
CA LYS A 158 3.71 3.03 -3.01
C LYS A 158 3.64 1.55 -2.70
N ILE A 159 2.57 0.89 -3.14
CA ILE A 159 2.38 -0.54 -2.93
C ILE A 159 2.81 -1.26 -4.21
N ASP A 160 3.82 -2.12 -4.12
CA ASP A 160 4.17 -2.94 -5.27
C ASP A 160 3.02 -3.90 -5.60
N ALA A 161 2.53 -3.83 -6.83
CA ALA A 161 1.48 -4.72 -7.30
C ALA A 161 1.96 -6.19 -7.20
N PRO A 162 1.09 -7.13 -6.77
CA PRO A 162 1.35 -8.56 -6.92
C PRO A 162 1.74 -8.88 -8.36
N GLN A 163 2.85 -9.58 -8.55
CA GLN A 163 3.39 -9.89 -9.86
C GLN A 163 2.90 -11.27 -10.28
N VAL A 164 1.85 -11.29 -11.10
CA VAL A 164 1.19 -12.51 -11.54
C VAL A 164 1.78 -12.95 -12.87
N SER A 165 2.13 -14.24 -12.95
CA SER A 165 2.55 -14.89 -14.18
C SER A 165 1.53 -15.94 -14.58
N LEU A 166 1.06 -15.86 -15.81
CA LEU A 166 0.21 -16.87 -16.43
C LEU A 166 0.99 -17.50 -17.59
N CYS A 167 0.94 -18.82 -17.68
CA CYS A 167 1.40 -19.53 -18.87
C CYS A 167 0.48 -20.70 -19.20
N GLU A 168 0.56 -21.20 -20.43
CA GLU A 168 -0.11 -22.44 -20.83
C GLU A 168 0.95 -23.53 -20.99
N LEU A 169 0.72 -24.67 -20.35
CA LEU A 169 1.53 -25.87 -20.46
C LEU A 169 0.59 -27.05 -20.68
N ASP A 170 0.80 -27.81 -21.75
CA ASP A 170 -0.04 -28.96 -22.13
C ASP A 170 -1.54 -28.61 -22.19
N ASP A 171 -1.88 -27.51 -22.86
CA ASP A 171 -3.23 -26.94 -22.99
C ASP A 171 -3.93 -26.60 -21.66
N ARG A 172 -3.16 -26.49 -20.57
CA ARG A 172 -3.66 -26.07 -19.25
C ARG A 172 -3.03 -24.75 -18.83
N LEU A 173 -3.87 -23.88 -18.28
CA LEU A 173 -3.39 -22.67 -17.62
C LEU A 173 -2.53 -23.07 -16.41
N ARG A 174 -1.49 -22.30 -16.15
CA ARG A 174 -0.68 -22.35 -14.94
C ARG A 174 -0.59 -20.96 -14.39
N ILE A 175 -0.81 -20.85 -13.08
CA ILE A 175 -0.84 -19.57 -12.38
C ILE A 175 0.27 -19.57 -11.34
N GLY A 176 1.10 -18.53 -11.41
CA GLY A 176 2.18 -18.29 -10.46
C GLY A 176 2.25 -16.83 -10.05
N PHE A 177 3.01 -16.60 -8.99
CA PHE A 177 3.42 -15.27 -8.58
C PHE A 177 4.94 -15.23 -8.54
N SER A 178 5.55 -14.27 -9.23
CA SER A 178 6.98 -14.00 -9.02
C SER A 178 7.21 -13.21 -7.74
N ASP A 179 6.22 -12.44 -7.30
CA ASP A 179 6.20 -11.73 -6.02
C ASP A 179 4.77 -11.34 -5.60
N GLY A 180 4.55 -11.08 -4.32
CA GLY A 180 3.34 -10.42 -3.82
C GLY A 180 2.11 -11.31 -3.68
N ARG A 181 2.25 -12.65 -3.68
CA ARG A 181 1.11 -13.56 -3.47
C ARG A 181 0.36 -13.33 -2.15
N HIS A 182 1.06 -12.94 -1.07
CA HIS A 182 0.43 -12.62 0.22
C HIS A 182 -0.29 -11.26 0.17
N ARG A 183 0.24 -10.26 -0.56
CA ARG A 183 -0.47 -9.00 -0.81
C ARG A 183 -1.78 -9.24 -1.57
N TYR A 184 -1.74 -10.11 -2.59
CA TYR A 184 -2.95 -10.55 -3.29
C TYR A 184 -3.95 -11.21 -2.34
N ALA A 185 -3.51 -12.18 -1.54
CA ALA A 185 -4.38 -12.88 -0.60
C ALA A 185 -4.97 -11.95 0.48
N PHE A 186 -4.20 -10.98 0.97
CA PHE A 186 -4.68 -9.97 1.90
C PHE A 186 -5.79 -9.11 1.28
N MET A 187 -5.57 -8.57 0.07
CA MET A 187 -6.59 -7.78 -0.63
C MET A 187 -7.87 -8.58 -0.91
N ARG A 188 -7.74 -9.88 -1.19
CA ARG A 188 -8.86 -10.81 -1.36
C ARG A 188 -9.61 -11.08 -0.06
N ASP A 189 -8.89 -11.44 1.01
CA ASP A 189 -9.51 -12.00 2.22
C ASP A 189 -9.85 -10.95 3.27
N GLU A 190 -8.91 -10.05 3.56
CA GLU A 190 -9.03 -9.05 4.63
C GLU A 190 -9.79 -7.82 4.16
N LEU A 191 -9.64 -7.46 2.88
CA LEU A 191 -10.27 -6.28 2.30
C LEU A 191 -11.44 -6.60 1.37
N SER A 192 -11.64 -7.87 0.99
CA SER A 192 -12.74 -8.31 0.13
C SER A 192 -12.82 -7.57 -1.21
N PHE A 193 -11.68 -7.23 -1.82
CA PHE A 193 -11.66 -6.55 -3.12
C PHE A 193 -12.25 -7.45 -4.21
N GLU A 194 -13.23 -6.94 -4.95
CA GLU A 194 -13.77 -7.64 -6.13
C GLU A 194 -12.77 -7.64 -7.29
N LYS A 195 -11.96 -6.58 -7.39
CA LYS A 195 -10.95 -6.38 -8.43
C LYS A 195 -9.61 -5.99 -7.82
N ILE A 196 -8.64 -6.89 -7.94
CA ILE A 196 -7.34 -6.72 -7.30
C ILE A 196 -6.33 -6.20 -8.34
N PRO A 197 -5.66 -5.05 -8.07
CA PRO A 197 -4.61 -4.56 -8.95
C PRO A 197 -3.40 -5.49 -8.89
N VAL A 198 -2.89 -5.89 -10.06
CA VAL A 198 -1.71 -6.76 -10.22
C VAL A 198 -0.84 -6.28 -11.37
N ALA A 199 0.44 -6.66 -11.35
CA ALA A 199 1.34 -6.50 -12.48
C ALA A 199 1.34 -7.78 -13.33
N LEU A 200 1.18 -7.61 -14.65
CA LEU A 200 1.23 -8.69 -15.65
C LEU A 200 2.26 -8.35 -16.72
N ASP A 201 3.05 -9.33 -17.14
CA ASP A 201 3.79 -9.23 -18.40
C ASP A 201 2.86 -9.34 -19.62
N SER A 202 3.39 -9.12 -20.82
CA SER A 202 2.60 -9.12 -22.06
C SER A 202 1.91 -10.47 -22.35
N THR A 203 2.57 -11.59 -22.02
CA THR A 203 2.00 -12.93 -22.21
C THR A 203 0.86 -13.17 -21.24
N SER A 204 1.08 -12.85 -19.97
CA SER A 204 0.11 -13.00 -18.89
C SER A 204 -1.09 -12.08 -19.11
N LEU A 205 -0.88 -10.88 -19.64
CA LEU A 205 -1.97 -9.97 -20.00
C LEU A 205 -2.86 -10.54 -21.12
N ALA A 206 -2.26 -11.18 -22.13
CA ALA A 206 -3.02 -11.81 -23.21
C ALA A 206 -3.85 -13.00 -22.68
N LEU A 207 -3.25 -13.84 -21.83
CA LEU A 207 -3.94 -14.96 -21.20
C LEU A 207 -5.05 -14.49 -20.23
N ALA A 208 -4.78 -13.44 -19.44
CA ALA A 208 -5.79 -12.88 -18.55
C ALA A 208 -7.03 -12.41 -19.32
N LYS A 209 -6.86 -11.86 -20.53
CA LYS A 209 -7.98 -11.54 -21.44
C LYS A 209 -8.66 -12.80 -21.97
N LYS A 210 -7.89 -13.79 -22.43
CA LYS A 210 -8.41 -15.07 -22.96
C LYS A 210 -9.30 -15.80 -21.96
N TYR A 211 -8.92 -15.80 -20.68
CA TYR A 211 -9.66 -16.41 -19.58
C TYR A 211 -10.62 -15.44 -18.88
N GLU A 212 -10.78 -14.23 -19.41
CA GLU A 212 -11.65 -13.15 -18.91
C GLU A 212 -11.44 -12.84 -17.42
N LEU A 213 -10.19 -12.88 -16.98
CA LEU A 213 -9.76 -12.56 -15.62
C LEU A 213 -9.65 -11.06 -15.40
N ILE A 214 -9.50 -10.29 -16.48
CA ILE A 214 -9.55 -8.81 -16.50
C ILE A 214 -10.71 -8.30 -17.36
#